data_AF-A0A961R5V4-F1
#
_entry.id   AF-A0A961R5V4-F1
#
_cell.length_a   1.000
_cell.length_b   1.000
_cell.length_c   1.000
_cell.angle_alpha   90.00
_cell.angle_beta   90.00
_cell.angle_gamma   90.00
#
_symmetry.space_group_name_H-M   'P 1'
#
loop_
_entity.id
_entity.type
_entity.pdbx_description
1 polymer ?
#
loop_
_entity_poly.entity_id
_entity_poly.type
_entity_poly.pdbx_seq_one_letter_code
_entity_poly.pdbx_strand_id
1 'polypeptide(L)'
;DILHGITRRAVMRFARERQIKVEERPFTVEEAQGAKEAFVTSASAFVMPVVSIDGAPIGGGTVGETVKGLRKIYLEEAGKL
;
A
#
# COMPACT_ATOMS: atom_id res chain seq x y z
N ASP A 1 -11.68 -2.59 -15.09
CA ASP A 1 -11.05 -1.31 -14.75
C ASP A 1 -11.35 -0.96 -13.30
N ILE A 2 -10.50 -0.18 -12.61
CA ILE A 2 -10.67 0.18 -11.20
C ILE A 2 -10.71 1.71 -11.01
N LEU A 3 -11.28 2.17 -9.89
CA LEU A 3 -11.33 3.60 -9.58
C LEU A 3 -9.91 4.20 -9.46
N HIS A 4 -9.68 5.32 -10.15
CA HIS A 4 -8.43 6.10 -10.07
C HIS A 4 -8.35 6.96 -8.79
N GLY A 5 -8.32 6.31 -7.62
CA GLY A 5 -8.36 6.98 -6.32
C GLY A 5 -7.22 8.00 -6.11
N ILE A 6 -7.55 9.13 -5.48
CA ILE A 6 -6.59 10.21 -5.18
C ILE A 6 -5.52 9.74 -4.20
N THR A 7 -5.88 9.01 -3.13
CA THR A 7 -4.93 8.40 -2.19
C THR A 7 -3.95 7.47 -2.92
N ARG A 8 -4.44 6.61 -3.81
CA ARG A 8 -3.60 5.73 -4.65
C ARG A 8 -2.61 6.55 -5.47
N ARG A 9 -3.08 7.59 -6.16
CA ARG A 9 -2.22 8.46 -6.98
C ARG A 9 -1.10 9.11 -6.16
N ALA A 10 -1.41 9.62 -4.97
CA ALA A 10 -0.44 10.21 -4.06
C ALA A 10 0.61 9.18 -3.60
N VAL A 11 0.17 7.99 -3.18
CA VAL A 11 1.07 6.89 -2.76
C VAL A 11 2.00 6.46 -3.89
N MET A 12 1.49 6.35 -5.11
CA MET A 12 2.30 5.98 -6.29
C MET A 12 3.37 7.03 -6.59
N ARG A 13 3.05 8.32 -6.42
CA ARG A 13 4.04 9.41 -6.52
C ARG A 13 5.12 9.26 -5.45
N PHE A 14 4.73 9.11 -4.18
CA PHE A 14 5.68 8.99 -3.06
C PHE A 14 6.59 7.76 -3.17
N ALA A 15 6.06 6.65 -3.70
CA ALA A 15 6.84 5.45 -3.98
C ALA A 15 7.93 5.73 -5.04
N ARG A 16 7.57 6.38 -6.15
CA ARG A 16 8.53 6.75 -7.21
C ARG A 16 9.59 7.74 -6.73
N GLU A 17 9.21 8.75 -5.94
CA GLU A 17 10.14 9.72 -5.34
C GLU A 17 11.18 9.04 -4.42
N ARG A 18 10.84 7.87 -3.85
CA ARG A 18 11.74 7.04 -3.02
C ARG A 18 12.41 5.92 -3.79
N GLN A 19 12.39 5.99 -5.12
CA GLN A 19 13.00 5.00 -6.00
C GLN A 19 12.45 3.58 -5.80
N ILE A 20 11.24 3.44 -5.25
CA ILE A 20 10.52 2.18 -5.22
C ILE A 20 9.99 1.94 -6.63
N LYS A 21 10.37 0.81 -7.23
CA LYS A 21 9.83 0.41 -8.53
C LYS A 21 8.33 0.15 -8.39
N VAL A 22 7.56 0.81 -9.24
CA VAL A 22 6.10 0.68 -9.29
C VAL A 22 5.72 0.01 -10.60
N GLU A 23 4.98 -1.10 -10.50
CA GLU A 23 4.41 -1.82 -11.64
C GLU A 23 2.88 -1.83 -11.51
N GLU A 24 2.19 -1.30 -12.51
CA GLU A 24 0.73 -1.32 -12.57
C GLU A 24 0.29 -2.45 -13.50
N ARG A 25 -0.11 -3.58 -12.91
CA ARG A 25 -0.68 -4.71 -13.65
C ARG A 25 -1.70 -5.47 -12.81
N PRO A 26 -2.57 -6.28 -13.44
CA PRO A 26 -3.32 -7.30 -12.72
C PRO A 26 -2.38 -8.30 -12.02
N PHE A 27 -2.83 -8.83 -10.89
CA PHE A 27 -2.19 -9.90 -10.13
C PHE A 27 -3.28 -10.84 -9.58
N THR A 28 -2.92 -12.08 -9.26
CA THR A 28 -3.88 -13.07 -8.71
C THR A 28 -3.98 -12.97 -7.19
N VAL A 29 -5.00 -13.58 -6.59
CA VAL A 29 -5.13 -13.63 -5.13
C VAL A 29 -3.95 -14.38 -4.50
N GLU A 30 -3.48 -15.45 -5.16
CA GLU A 30 -2.33 -16.24 -4.73
C GLU A 30 -1.04 -15.39 -4.73
N GLU A 31 -0.87 -14.53 -5.74
CA GLU A 31 0.25 -13.59 -5.76
C GLU A 31 0.17 -12.59 -4.60
N ALA A 32 -1.03 -12.08 -4.30
CA ALA A 32 -1.24 -11.18 -3.17
C ALA A 32 -0.97 -11.87 -1.82
N GLN A 33 -1.42 -13.13 -1.66
CA GLN A 33 -1.17 -13.95 -0.48
C GLN A 33 0.32 -14.28 -0.30
N GLY A 34 1.06 -14.45 -1.40
CA GLY A 34 2.51 -14.65 -1.41
C GLY A 34 3.35 -13.37 -1.27
N ALA A 35 2.73 -12.20 -1.15
CA ALA A 35 3.45 -10.94 -1.05
C ALA A 35 4.21 -10.79 0.29
N LYS A 36 5.29 -10.01 0.28
CA LYS A 36 6.02 -9.65 1.52
C LYS A 36 5.24 -8.68 2.39
N GLU A 37 4.51 -7.76 1.74
CA GLU A 37 3.71 -6.72 2.37
C GLU A 37 2.47 -6.45 1.51
N ALA A 38 1.34 -6.12 2.14
CA ALA A 38 0.13 -5.70 1.46
C ALA A 38 -0.51 -4.50 2.19
N PHE A 39 -1.24 -3.69 1.44
CA PHE A 39 -1.99 -2.55 1.98
C PHE A 39 -3.15 -2.17 1.06
N VAL A 40 -4.13 -1.46 1.60
CA VAL A 40 -5.22 -0.83 0.84
C VAL A 40 -5.17 0.68 1.00
N THR A 41 -5.71 1.39 0.02
CA THR A 41 -5.81 2.85 0.06
C THR A 41 -7.25 3.34 -0.01
N SER A 42 -7.63 4.26 0.88
CA SER A 42 -8.91 4.99 0.78
C SER A 42 -8.80 6.42 1.32
N ALA A 43 -9.83 7.23 1.12
CA ALA A 43 -9.89 8.58 1.67
C ALA A 43 -9.94 8.59 3.20
N SER A 44 -10.59 7.60 3.82
CA SER A 44 -10.80 7.52 5.27
C SER A 44 -9.72 6.70 5.99
N ALA A 45 -9.20 5.66 5.36
CA ALA A 45 -8.22 4.75 5.97
C ALA A 45 -6.76 5.07 5.59
N PHE A 46 -6.57 6.00 4.65
CA PHE A 46 -5.27 6.40 4.12
C PHE A 46 -4.51 5.18 3.55
N VAL A 47 -3.26 4.95 3.96
CA VAL A 47 -2.50 3.74 3.66
C VAL A 47 -2.70 2.74 4.80
N MET A 48 -3.62 1.80 4.65
CA MET A 48 -3.95 0.83 5.70
C MET A 48 -3.22 -0.50 5.45
N PRO A 49 -2.36 -0.96 6.37
CA PRO A 49 -1.70 -2.26 6.24
C PRO A 49 -2.69 -3.43 6.22
N VAL A 50 -2.38 -4.45 5.42
CA VAL A 50 -3.06 -5.74 5.42
C VAL A 50 -2.05 -6.79 5.89
N VAL A 51 -2.31 -7.40 7.04
CA VAL A 51 -1.43 -8.41 7.65
C VAL A 51 -1.91 -9.85 7.40
N SER A 52 -3.14 -10.02 6.94
CA SER A 52 -3.68 -11.32 6.53
C SER A 52 -4.72 -11.17 5.41
N ILE A 53 -4.81 -12.19 4.56
CA ILE A 53 -5.85 -12.34 3.53
C ILE A 53 -6.45 -13.74 3.73
N ASP A 54 -7.77 -13.83 3.89
CA ASP A 54 -8.49 -15.09 4.12
C ASP A 54 -7.92 -15.94 5.27
N GLY A 55 -7.44 -15.29 6.33
CA GLY A 55 -6.83 -15.93 7.49
C GLY A 55 -5.37 -16.37 7.30
N ALA A 56 -4.84 -16.34 6.07
CA ALA A 56 -3.41 -16.56 5.81
C ALA A 56 -2.62 -15.28 6.10
N PRO A 57 -1.52 -15.33 6.88
CA PRO A 57 -0.67 -14.17 7.12
C PRO A 57 0.05 -13.73 5.84
N ILE A 58 0.12 -12.43 5.61
CA ILE A 58 0.97 -11.84 4.56
C ILE A 58 2.36 -11.60 5.12
N GLY A 59 3.39 -12.07 4.40
CA GLY A 59 4.77 -12.05 4.89
C GLY A 59 4.90 -12.71 6.26
N GLY A 60 5.31 -11.93 7.28
CA GLY A 60 5.45 -12.38 8.66
C GLY A 60 4.21 -12.15 9.54
N GLY A 61 3.05 -11.80 8.97
CA GLY A 61 1.85 -11.45 9.74
C GLY A 61 1.98 -10.13 10.52
N THR A 62 2.95 -9.29 10.16
CA THR A 62 3.22 -8.00 10.78
C THR A 62 3.38 -6.92 9.71
N VAL A 63 3.22 -5.66 10.10
CA VAL A 63 3.36 -4.54 9.16
C VAL A 63 4.82 -4.37 8.77
N GLY A 64 5.12 -4.45 7.47
CA GLY A 64 6.46 -4.27 6.94
C GLY A 64 6.89 -2.80 6.80
N GLU A 65 8.19 -2.60 6.55
CA GLU A 65 8.82 -1.28 6.54
C GLU A 65 8.39 -0.43 5.34
N THR A 66 8.10 -1.05 4.20
CA THR A 66 7.65 -0.33 3.00
C THR A 66 6.31 0.34 3.26
N VAL A 67 5.36 -0.41 3.81
CA VAL A 67 4.02 0.10 4.14
C VAL A 67 4.09 1.13 5.26
N LYS A 68 4.91 0.92 6.30
CA LYS A 68 5.13 1.94 7.36
C LYS A 68 5.65 3.25 6.77
N GLY A 69 6.65 3.16 5.90
CA GLY A 69 7.22 4.31 5.20
C GLY A 69 6.15 5.06 4.42
N LEU A 70 5.45 4.37 3.51
CA LEU A 70 4.39 4.97 2.69
C LEU A 70 3.28 5.61 3.52
N ARG A 71 2.84 4.95 4.60
CA ARG A 71 1.84 5.50 5.52
C ARG A 71 2.31 6.76 6.22
N LYS A 72 3.54 6.74 6.76
CA LYS A 72 4.14 7.89 7.45
C LYS A 72 4.16 9.12 6.54
N ILE A 73 4.68 8.96 5.32
CA ILE A 73 4.80 10.06 4.35
C ILE A 73 3.44 10.60 3.96
N TYR A 74 2.48 9.71 3.70
CA TYR A 74 1.13 10.14 3.35
C TYR A 74 0.52 11.01 4.46
N LEU A 75 0.66 10.61 5.73
CA LEU A 75 0.14 11.37 6.87
C LEU A 75 0.88 12.70 7.06
N GLU A 76 2.20 12.71 6.88
CA GLU A 76 3.01 13.94 6.94
C GLU A 76 2.61 14.94 5.85
N GLU A 77 2.31 14.48 4.63
CA GLU A 77 1.86 15.35 3.53
C GLU A 77 0.40 15.77 3.67
N ALA A 78 -0.49 14.88 4.14
CA ALA A 78 -1.90 15.20 4.35
C ALA A 78 -2.11 16.19 5.50
N GLY A 79 -1.25 16.16 6.53
CA GLY A 79 -1.28 17.11 7.65
C GLY A 79 -0.66 18.48 7.37
N LYS A 80 -0.11 18.71 6.16
CA LYS A 80 0.37 20.02 5.70
C LYS A 80 -0.74 20.88 5.08
N LEU A 81 -1.97 20.36 5.02
CA LEU A 81 -3.18 21.11 4.69
C LEU A 81 -3.64 21.93 5.89
#